data_AF-A0A133VRA4-F1
#
_entry.id   AF-A0A133VRA4-F1
#
_cell.length_a   1.000
_cell.length_b   1.000
_cell.length_c   1.000
_cell.angle_alpha   90.00
_cell.angle_beta   90.00
_cell.angle_gamma   90.00
#
_symmetry.space_group_name_H-M   'P 1'
#
loop_
_entity.id
_entity.type
_entity.pdbx_description
1 polymer ?
#
loop_
_entity_poly.entity_id
_entity_poly.type
_entity_poly.pdbx_seq_one_letter_code
_entity_poly.pdbx_strand_id
1 'polypeptide(L)'
;MELLKTVRSLCTPAMVYFALSFISILLIAIQNMGNKKKYCVGNFECMVTDTVMVFVAKALYVIFWTFILQLMCNGGYKNLAWLLLLFPYVLLFVMIGFFILGLSFDVVKSIL
;
A
#
# COMPACT_ATOMS: atom_id res chain seq x y z
N MET A 1 -18.48 -8.53 -16.95
CA MET A 1 -17.92 -7.80 -18.12
C MET A 1 -17.83 -6.28 -17.90
N GLU A 2 -18.66 -5.70 -17.04
CA GLU A 2 -18.56 -4.28 -16.63
C GLU A 2 -17.26 -3.97 -15.85
N LEU A 3 -16.82 -4.87 -14.96
CA LEU A 3 -15.61 -4.68 -14.15
C LEU A 3 -14.34 -4.45 -14.99
N LEU A 4 -14.19 -5.17 -16.11
CA LEU A 4 -13.03 -5.03 -17.00
C LEU A 4 -13.03 -3.70 -17.77
N LYS A 5 -14.22 -3.14 -18.06
CA LYS A 5 -14.35 -1.82 -18.68
C LYS A 5 -13.96 -0.72 -17.68
N THR A 6 -14.44 -0.83 -16.44
CA THR A 6 -14.04 0.08 -15.36
C THR A 6 -12.54 0.03 -15.12
N VAL A 7 -11.92 -1.17 -15.10
CA VAL A 7 -10.46 -1.31 -14.92
C VAL A 7 -9.66 -0.71 -16.09
N ARG A 8 -10.17 -0.83 -17.33
CA ARG A 8 -9.52 -0.25 -18.52
C ARG A 8 -9.64 1.28 -18.61
N SER A 9 -10.64 1.87 -17.96
CA SER A 9 -10.81 3.33 -17.94
C SER A 9 -9.99 4.02 -16.85
N LEU A 10 -9.19 3.29 -16.05
CA LEU A 10 -8.35 3.93 -15.05
C LEU A 10 -7.21 4.71 -15.69
N CYS A 11 -6.90 5.84 -15.09
CA CYS A 11 -5.68 6.57 -15.38
C CYS A 11 -4.46 5.75 -14.95
N THR A 12 -3.32 5.98 -15.61
CA THR A 12 -2.08 5.23 -15.37
C THR A 12 -1.69 5.07 -13.90
N PRO A 13 -1.65 6.13 -13.05
CA PRO A 13 -1.26 5.96 -11.65
C PRO A 13 -2.27 5.10 -10.85
N ALA A 14 -3.57 5.26 -11.10
CA ALA A 14 -4.60 4.48 -10.42
C ALA A 14 -4.57 3.00 -10.86
N MET A 15 -4.32 2.74 -12.14
CA MET A 15 -4.13 1.37 -12.66
C MET A 15 -2.89 0.70 -12.05
N VAL A 16 -1.75 1.40 -11.99
CA VAL A 16 -0.51 0.88 -11.39
C VAL A 16 -0.72 0.57 -9.92
N TYR A 17 -1.35 1.48 -9.16
CA TYR A 17 -1.67 1.27 -7.75
C TYR A 17 -2.53 0.01 -7.53
N PHE A 18 -3.61 -0.12 -8.30
CA PHE A 18 -4.51 -1.26 -8.20
C PHE A 18 -3.80 -2.59 -8.54
N ALA A 19 -3.05 -2.64 -9.64
CA ALA A 19 -2.36 -3.85 -10.07
C ALA A 19 -1.33 -4.32 -9.05
N LEU A 20 -0.47 -3.42 -8.56
CA LEU A 20 0.54 -3.75 -7.55
C LEU A 20 -0.11 -4.22 -6.25
N SER A 21 -1.16 -3.53 -5.80
CA SER A 21 -1.86 -3.88 -4.57
C SER A 21 -2.57 -5.22 -4.68
N PHE A 22 -3.21 -5.50 -5.82
CA PHE A 22 -3.89 -6.75 -6.09
C PHE A 22 -2.93 -7.94 -6.08
N ILE A 23 -1.81 -7.83 -6.81
CA ILE A 23 -0.76 -8.86 -6.83
C ILE A 23 -0.22 -9.09 -5.41
N SER A 24 0.04 -8.01 -4.66
CA SER A 24 0.54 -8.10 -3.28
C SER A 24 -0.45 -8.83 -2.36
N ILE A 25 -1.73 -8.48 -2.44
CA ILE A 25 -2.79 -9.15 -1.65
C ILE A 25 -2.86 -10.64 -2.00
N LEU A 26 -2.79 -11.01 -3.29
CA LEU A 26 -2.81 -12.41 -3.71
C LEU A 26 -1.62 -13.20 -3.15
N LEU A 27 -0.40 -12.68 -3.27
CA LEU A 27 0.79 -13.35 -2.77
C LEU A 27 0.75 -13.54 -1.25
N ILE A 28 0.22 -12.55 -0.51
CA ILE A 28 0.09 -12.65 0.95
C ILE A 28 -1.07 -13.56 1.34
N ALA A 29 -2.16 -13.60 0.56
CA ALA A 29 -3.29 -14.51 0.79
C ALA A 29 -2.83 -15.97 0.73
N ILE A 30 -2.00 -16.33 -0.25
CA ILE A 30 -1.41 -17.67 -0.38
C ILE A 30 -0.61 -18.03 0.89
N GLN A 31 0.20 -17.10 1.40
CA GLN A 31 1.00 -17.32 2.62
C GLN A 31 0.15 -17.47 3.90
N ASN A 32 -1.10 -17.02 3.88
CA ASN A 32 -2.00 -17.00 5.05
C ASN A 32 -3.15 -18.01 4.94
N MET A 33 -3.13 -18.90 3.94
CA MET A 33 -4.14 -19.95 3.82
C MET A 33 -4.14 -20.85 5.06
N GLY A 34 -5.32 -21.03 5.66
CA GLY A 34 -5.51 -21.86 6.85
C GLY A 34 -5.25 -21.16 8.19
N ASN A 35 -4.60 -19.99 8.21
CA ASN A 35 -4.39 -19.21 9.43
C ASN A 35 -5.59 -18.31 9.69
N LYS A 36 -6.20 -18.38 10.89
CA LYS A 36 -7.35 -17.55 11.29
C LYS A 36 -7.02 -16.39 12.24
N LYS A 37 -5.96 -16.52 13.04
CA LYS A 37 -5.58 -15.53 14.07
C LYS A 37 -4.14 -15.01 13.95
N LYS A 38 -3.41 -15.47 12.94
CA LYS A 38 -2.01 -15.13 12.72
C LYS A 38 -1.86 -14.66 11.28
N TYR A 39 -1.41 -13.42 11.11
CA TYR A 39 -1.19 -12.79 9.83
C TYR A 39 0.31 -12.71 9.53
N CYS A 40 0.73 -13.31 8.42
CA CYS A 40 2.13 -13.40 8.00
C CYS A 40 2.39 -12.57 6.74
N VAL A 41 3.55 -11.91 6.67
CA VAL A 41 4.07 -11.22 5.48
C VAL A 41 5.55 -11.61 5.33
N GLY A 42 5.82 -12.64 4.54
CA GLY A 42 7.13 -13.28 4.54
C GLY A 42 7.45 -13.84 5.92
N ASN A 43 8.57 -13.43 6.51
CA ASN A 43 9.01 -13.86 7.84
C ASN A 43 8.41 -13.02 8.98
N PHE A 44 7.64 -11.96 8.67
CA PHE A 44 6.99 -11.14 9.69
C PHE A 44 5.62 -11.70 10.04
N GLU A 45 5.30 -11.75 11.32
CA GLU A 45 4.04 -12.28 11.83
C GLU A 45 3.38 -11.31 12.82
N CYS A 46 2.04 -11.27 12.80
CA CYS A 46 1.24 -10.45 13.70
C CYS A 46 -0.02 -11.20 14.12
N MET A 47 -0.34 -11.16 15.42
CA MET A 47 -1.58 -11.74 15.95
C MET A 47 -2.75 -10.81 15.64
N VAL A 48 -3.80 -11.34 15.03
CA VAL A 48 -4.99 -10.59 14.61
C VAL A 48 -6.25 -11.33 15.05
N THR A 49 -7.35 -10.58 15.22
CA THR A 49 -8.64 -11.16 15.63
C THR A 49 -9.16 -12.16 14.59
N ASP A 50 -9.10 -11.76 13.31
CA ASP A 50 -9.51 -12.58 12.18
C ASP A 50 -8.71 -12.18 10.92
N THR A 51 -8.05 -13.14 10.29
CA THR A 51 -7.25 -12.90 9.07
C THR A 51 -8.09 -12.55 7.86
N VAL A 52 -9.31 -13.10 7.73
CA VAL A 52 -10.23 -12.79 6.63
C VAL A 52 -10.66 -11.33 6.73
N MET A 53 -10.98 -10.86 7.93
CA MET A 53 -11.34 -9.46 8.17
C MET A 53 -10.21 -8.52 7.78
N VAL A 54 -8.95 -8.88 8.03
CA VAL A 54 -7.77 -8.12 7.58
C VAL A 54 -7.71 -8.04 6.05
N PHE A 55 -7.94 -9.16 5.35
CA PHE A 55 -7.95 -9.15 3.87
C PHE A 55 -9.11 -8.34 3.29
N VAL A 56 -10.30 -8.40 3.88
CA VAL A 56 -11.46 -7.59 3.47
C VAL A 56 -11.15 -6.10 3.67
N ALA A 57 -10.60 -5.72 4.82
CA ALA A 57 -10.20 -4.33 5.07
C ALA A 57 -9.16 -3.85 4.06
N LYS A 58 -8.18 -4.69 3.69
CA LYS A 58 -7.18 -4.40 2.65
C LYS A 58 -7.83 -4.22 1.28
N ALA A 59 -8.77 -5.08 0.90
CA ALA A 59 -9.48 -4.95 -0.37
C ALA A 59 -10.26 -3.63 -0.45
N LEU A 60 -10.99 -3.27 0.62
CA LEU A 60 -11.72 -1.99 0.71
C LEU A 60 -10.78 -0.79 0.63
N TYR A 61 -9.65 -0.85 1.34
CA TYR A 61 -8.61 0.18 1.30
C TYR A 61 -8.08 0.40 -0.12
N VAL A 62 -7.75 -0.68 -0.83
CA VAL A 62 -7.25 -0.60 -2.21
C VAL A 62 -8.30 -0.01 -3.15
N ILE A 63 -9.56 -0.43 -3.05
CA ILE A 63 -10.63 0.11 -3.89
C ILE A 63 -10.82 1.61 -3.63
N PHE A 64 -10.85 2.01 -2.34
CA PHE A 64 -10.98 3.41 -1.94
C PHE A 64 -9.85 4.29 -2.50
N TRP A 65 -8.60 3.88 -2.33
CA TRP A 65 -7.47 4.66 -2.84
C TRP A 65 -7.38 4.68 -4.36
N THR A 66 -7.72 3.57 -5.00
CA THR A 66 -7.82 3.51 -6.47
C THR A 66 -8.83 4.55 -6.98
N PHE A 67 -9.97 4.68 -6.30
CA PHE A 67 -10.98 5.70 -6.62
C PHE A 67 -10.47 7.13 -6.39
N ILE A 68 -9.79 7.39 -5.27
CA ILE A 68 -9.19 8.71 -4.99
C ILE A 68 -8.18 9.10 -6.07
N LEU A 69 -7.27 8.19 -6.44
CA LEU A 69 -6.28 8.43 -7.49
C LEU A 69 -6.95 8.69 -8.85
N GLN A 70 -8.02 7.96 -9.16
CA GLN A 70 -8.80 8.19 -10.37
C GLN A 70 -9.45 9.57 -10.38
N LEU A 71 -10.04 9.99 -9.25
CA LEU A 71 -10.68 11.29 -9.11
C LEU A 71 -9.68 12.44 -9.27
N MET A 72 -8.49 12.31 -8.68
CA MET A 72 -7.40 13.29 -8.85
C MET A 72 -6.94 13.39 -10.29
N CYS A 73 -6.78 12.26 -10.99
CA CYS A 73 -6.41 12.27 -12.40
C CYS A 73 -7.49 12.91 -13.29
N ASN A 74 -8.76 12.59 -13.05
CA ASN A 74 -9.88 13.20 -13.79
C ASN A 74 -10.00 14.71 -13.52
N GLY A 75 -9.58 15.17 -12.33
CA GLY A 75 -9.50 16.59 -11.98
C GLY A 75 -8.27 17.33 -12.52
N GLY A 76 -7.43 16.68 -13.34
CA GLY A 76 -6.22 17.29 -13.93
C GLY A 76 -4.97 17.21 -13.05
N TYR A 77 -5.06 16.65 -11.84
CA TYR A 77 -3.95 16.53 -10.89
C TYR A 77 -3.12 15.25 -11.07
N LYS A 78 -2.79 14.91 -12.33
CA LYS A 78 -2.06 13.66 -12.67
C LYS A 78 -0.70 13.57 -11.98
N ASN A 79 0.04 14.67 -11.88
CA ASN A 79 1.34 14.70 -11.21
C ASN A 79 1.22 14.46 -9.71
N LEU A 80 0.17 14.99 -9.07
CA LEU A 80 -0.08 14.78 -7.65
C LEU A 80 -0.48 13.32 -7.38
N ALA A 81 -1.25 12.68 -8.27
CA ALA A 81 -1.57 11.26 -8.17
C ALA A 81 -0.31 10.38 -8.24
N TRP A 82 0.66 10.72 -9.10
CA TRP A 82 1.96 10.05 -9.15
C TRP A 82 2.78 10.27 -7.88
N LEU A 83 2.81 11.51 -7.37
CA LEU A 83 3.49 11.83 -6.11
C LEU A 83 2.91 11.01 -4.96
N LEU A 84 1.58 10.93 -4.85
CA LEU A 84 0.90 10.18 -3.79
C LEU A 84 1.19 8.69 -3.84
N LEU A 85 1.25 8.11 -5.06
CA LEU A 85 1.61 6.72 -5.27
C LEU A 85 3.07 6.44 -4.87
N LEU A 86 4.00 7.33 -5.22
CA LEU A 86 5.44 7.15 -4.99
C LEU A 86 5.89 7.57 -3.58
N PHE A 87 5.13 8.43 -2.92
CA PHE A 87 5.43 8.99 -1.59
C PHE A 87 5.87 7.94 -0.56
N PRO A 88 5.15 6.82 -0.32
CA PRO A 88 5.57 5.83 0.68
C PRO A 88 6.90 5.16 0.34
N TYR A 89 7.20 4.96 -0.94
CA TYR A 89 8.47 4.36 -1.38
C TYR A 89 9.63 5.35 -1.19
N VAL A 90 9.45 6.60 -1.59
CA VAL A 90 10.46 7.65 -1.39
C VAL A 90 10.73 7.84 0.11
N LEU A 91 9.68 7.91 0.93
CA LEU A 91 9.81 8.04 2.38
C LEU A 91 10.57 6.84 2.99
N LEU A 92 10.28 5.62 2.54
CA LEU A 92 11.00 4.42 2.99
C LEU A 92 12.50 4.52 2.70
N PHE A 93 12.89 4.90 1.47
CA PHE A 93 14.30 5.07 1.12
C PHE A 93 14.97 6.17 1.93
N VAL A 94 14.26 7.27 2.19
CA VAL A 94 14.76 8.36 3.04
C VAL A 94 15.00 7.88 4.48
N MET A 95 14.04 7.18 5.09
CA MET A 95 14.19 6.64 6.45
C MET A 95 15.34 5.63 6.56
N ILE A 96 15.47 4.73 5.58
CA ILE A 96 16.58 3.77 5.54
C ILE A 96 17.92 4.50 5.37
N GLY A 97 17.97 5.52 4.51
CA GLY A 97 19.15 6.36 4.33
C GLY A 97 19.59 7.05 5.62
N PHE A 98 18.64 7.63 6.37
CA PHE A 98 18.90 8.21 7.68
C PHE A 98 19.46 7.18 8.69
N PHE A 99 18.89 5.97 8.69
CA PHE A 99 19.35 4.88 9.56
C PHE A 99 20.78 4.42 9.22
N ILE A 100 21.12 4.27 7.94
CA ILE A 100 22.45 3.81 7.48
C ILE A 100 23.52 4.88 7.67
N LEU A 101 23.20 6.15 7.40
CA LEU A 101 24.16 7.26 7.53
C LEU A 101 24.52 7.59 8.98
N GLY A 102 23.88 6.94 9.96
CA GLY A 102 24.24 7.14 11.36
C GLY A 102 24.05 8.60 11.78
N LEU A 103 23.00 9.28 11.28
CA LEU A 103 22.38 10.34 12.08
C LEU A 103 21.72 9.62 13.25
N SER A 104 22.59 9.35 14.22
CA SER A 104 22.32 8.69 15.47
C SER A 104 21.09 9.31 16.11
N PHE A 105 20.49 8.55 17.01
CA PHE A 105 19.48 8.97 17.97
C PHE A 105 19.84 10.22 18.82
N ASP A 106 20.81 11.04 18.43
CA ASP A 106 21.17 12.33 19.03
C ASP A 106 20.11 13.41 18.76
N VAL A 107 19.44 13.41 17.60
CA VAL A 107 18.36 14.40 17.34
C VAL A 107 17.13 14.11 18.20
N VAL A 108 16.75 12.84 18.39
CA VAL A 108 15.59 12.47 19.22
C VAL A 108 15.90 12.69 20.70
N LYS A 109 17.13 12.41 21.14
CA LYS A 109 17.56 12.65 22.53
C LYS A 109 17.77 14.15 22.84
N SER A 110 17.98 14.99 21.84
CA SER A 110 18.04 16.45 22.04
C SER A 110 16.66 17.13 22.05
N ILE A 111 15.60 16.41 21.67
CA ILE A 111 14.22 16.91 21.61
C ILE A 111 13.39 16.41 22.81
N LEU A 112 13.83 15.37 23.53
CA LEU A 112 13.19 14.84 24.74
C LEU A 112 13.98 15.15 26.03
#